data_AF-A0A2N0PAT4-F1
#
_entry.id   AF-A0A2N0PAT4-F1
#
_cell.length_a   1.000
_cell.length_b   1.000
_cell.length_c   1.000
_cell.angle_alpha   90.00
_cell.angle_beta   90.00
_cell.angle_gamma   90.00
#
_symmetry.space_group_name_H-M   'P 1'
#
loop_
_entity.id
_entity.type
_entity.pdbx_description
1 polymer ?
#
loop_
_entity_poly.entity_id
_entity_poly.type
_entity_poly.pdbx_seq_one_letter_code
_entity_poly.pdbx_strand_id
1 'polypeptide(L)'
;MSDSPIKTPPPFSTIILNENEYNNENENMTENENENKTENENENNKENMRTSTFKISNQAITRRFTLSIEQPTWLELELKVREIFSIPSSVSPGLTYIDEGDDNITISSQIELEDYYKQVKCHEYSDNNIIYRFSLVIFTPLRDYADDENDNGNNPPGYEEHEEHNVRVCPTQ
;
A
#
# COMPACT_ATOMS: atom_id res chain seq x y z
N MET A 1 -12.20 20.47 48.02
CA MET A 1 -11.95 19.63 46.84
C MET A 1 -11.54 20.59 45.75
N SER A 2 -10.26 20.58 45.39
CA SER A 2 -9.62 21.62 44.58
C SER A 2 -9.47 21.09 43.15
N ASP A 3 -10.15 21.74 42.20
CA ASP A 3 -10.01 21.45 40.77
C ASP A 3 -8.67 21.97 40.26
N SER A 4 -7.87 21.06 39.72
CA SER A 4 -6.61 21.38 39.03
C SER A 4 -6.89 21.74 37.57
N PRO A 5 -6.33 22.83 37.02
CA PRO A 5 -6.51 23.16 35.61
C PRO A 5 -5.65 22.28 34.70
N ILE A 6 -6.29 21.74 33.65
CA ILE A 6 -5.67 20.95 32.58
C ILE A 6 -4.81 21.90 31.72
N LYS A 7 -3.49 21.68 31.72
CA LYS A 7 -2.55 22.33 30.78
C LYS A 7 -2.62 21.60 29.44
N THR A 8 -3.06 22.30 28.40
CA THR A 8 -2.92 21.85 27.01
C THR A 8 -1.48 22.03 26.53
N PRO A 9 -0.91 21.07 25.77
CA PRO A 9 0.42 21.22 25.18
C PRO A 9 0.42 22.21 23.99
N PRO A 10 1.55 22.88 23.71
CA PRO A 10 1.67 23.80 22.59
C PRO A 10 1.70 23.08 21.22
N PRO A 11 1.33 23.76 20.12
CA PRO A 11 1.39 23.20 18.77
C PRO A 11 2.85 23.01 18.31
N PHE A 12 3.10 21.90 17.62
CA PHE A 12 4.39 21.57 17.00
C PHE A 12 4.74 22.57 15.89
N SER A 13 5.94 23.13 15.95
CA SER A 13 6.52 23.95 14.88
C SER A 13 6.90 23.09 13.67
N THR A 14 6.44 23.50 12.49
CA THR A 14 6.84 22.97 11.19
C THR A 14 8.35 23.16 10.96
N ILE A 15 9.08 22.07 10.70
CA ILE A 15 10.45 22.11 10.22
C ILE A 15 10.40 22.26 8.70
N ILE A 16 10.83 23.41 8.18
CA ILE A 16 11.13 23.60 6.76
C ILE A 16 12.62 23.27 6.58
N LEU A 17 12.91 22.18 5.87
CA LEU A 17 14.26 21.93 5.35
C LEU A 17 14.34 22.51 3.94
N ASN A 18 14.94 23.69 3.84
CA ASN A 18 15.49 24.23 2.61
C ASN A 18 17.01 24.10 2.69
N GLU A 19 17.60 23.21 1.89
CA GLU A 19 19.03 23.24 1.59
C GLU A 19 19.19 23.23 0.07
N ASN A 20 19.34 24.44 -0.47
CA ASN A 20 19.91 24.67 -1.79
C ASN A 20 21.43 24.73 -1.62
N GLU A 21 22.17 23.83 -2.26
CA GLU A 21 23.57 24.09 -2.57
C GLU A 21 24.00 23.19 -3.73
N TYR A 22 24.07 23.74 -4.94
CA TYR A 22 25.11 23.35 -5.89
C TYR A 22 25.44 24.51 -6.81
N ASN A 23 26.75 24.73 -6.92
CA ASN A 23 27.40 25.96 -7.36
C ASN A 23 27.28 26.21 -8.87
N ASN A 24 27.11 27.49 -9.20
CA ASN A 24 27.19 28.05 -10.53
C ASN A 24 28.57 28.70 -10.70
N GLU A 25 29.40 28.19 -11.61
CA GLU A 25 30.59 28.88 -12.09
C GLU A 25 30.21 29.64 -13.38
N ASN A 26 30.26 30.97 -13.26
CA ASN A 26 30.10 31.92 -14.34
C ASN A 26 31.30 31.87 -15.29
N GLU A 27 31.05 31.98 -16.60
CA GLU A 27 31.79 32.89 -17.49
C GLU A 27 31.08 32.94 -18.86
N ASN A 28 30.35 34.02 -19.14
CA ASN A 28 30.63 34.86 -20.31
C ASN A 28 29.73 36.09 -20.40
N MET A 29 30.38 37.20 -20.74
CA MET A 29 29.86 38.54 -20.98
C MET A 29 28.80 38.58 -22.09
N THR A 30 27.74 39.33 -21.86
CA THR A 30 27.16 40.24 -22.87
C THR A 30 26.34 41.32 -22.20
N GLU A 31 26.77 42.56 -22.40
CA GLU A 31 25.97 43.77 -22.19
C GLU A 31 24.76 43.75 -23.12
N ASN A 32 23.57 44.09 -22.60
CA ASN A 32 22.60 44.89 -23.34
C ASN A 32 21.49 45.36 -22.38
N GLU A 33 21.53 46.66 -22.10
CA GLU A 33 20.41 47.41 -21.55
C GLU A 33 19.28 47.45 -22.59
N ASN A 34 18.08 47.02 -22.20
CA ASN A 34 16.85 47.53 -22.79
C ASN A 34 15.72 47.39 -21.78
N GLU A 35 15.42 48.53 -21.14
CA GLU A 35 14.15 48.75 -20.46
C GLU A 35 13.01 48.59 -21.47
N ASN A 36 12.17 47.59 -21.28
CA ASN A 36 10.80 47.64 -21.77
C ASN A 36 9.86 47.01 -20.73
N LYS A 37 9.27 47.91 -19.96
CA LYS A 37 8.07 47.72 -19.15
C LYS A 37 6.89 47.49 -20.08
N THR A 38 6.30 46.29 -20.11
CA THR A 38 4.86 46.06 -20.36
C THR A 38 4.51 44.62 -19.95
N GLU A 39 3.50 44.52 -19.08
CA GLU A 39 2.51 43.44 -18.86
C GLU A 39 2.99 41.97 -18.84
N ASN A 40 2.65 41.25 -17.77
CA ASN A 40 2.01 39.94 -17.92
C ASN A 40 1.30 39.52 -16.63
N GLU A 41 -0.03 39.54 -16.74
CA GLU A 41 -0.98 38.55 -16.24
C GLU A 41 -0.31 37.32 -15.60
N ASN A 42 -0.44 37.17 -14.28
CA ASN A 42 -0.09 35.94 -13.58
C ASN A 42 -1.24 35.47 -12.67
N GLU A 43 -2.46 35.64 -13.17
CA GLU A 43 -3.65 34.93 -12.70
C GLU A 43 -4.08 34.03 -13.87
N ASN A 44 -3.66 32.75 -13.89
CA ASN A 44 -4.37 31.63 -14.54
C ASN A 44 -3.54 30.35 -14.84
N ASN A 45 -2.34 30.18 -14.29
CA ASN A 45 -1.70 28.85 -14.28
C ASN A 45 -2.23 28.00 -13.12
N LYS A 46 -3.55 27.76 -13.09
CA LYS A 46 -4.11 26.64 -12.33
C LYS A 46 -3.82 25.42 -13.17
N GLU A 47 -2.59 24.92 -13.06
CA GLU A 47 -2.15 23.69 -13.70
C GLU A 47 -3.25 22.64 -13.55
N ASN A 48 -3.63 22.06 -14.67
CA ASN A 48 -4.67 21.06 -14.75
C ASN A 48 -4.16 19.74 -14.15
N MET A 49 -3.81 19.75 -12.86
CA MET A 49 -3.32 18.59 -12.13
C MET A 49 -4.45 17.59 -12.01
N ARG A 50 -4.34 16.52 -12.79
CA ARG A 50 -5.26 15.39 -12.69
C ARG A 50 -5.05 14.71 -11.36
N THR A 51 -6.14 14.48 -10.65
CA THR A 51 -6.14 13.73 -9.39
C THR A 51 -6.54 12.29 -9.62
N SER A 52 -6.11 11.41 -8.74
CA SER A 52 -6.48 10.00 -8.79
C SER A 52 -7.22 9.58 -7.56
N THR A 53 -8.45 9.13 -7.78
CA THR A 53 -9.33 8.57 -6.78
C THR A 53 -9.19 7.05 -6.77
N PHE A 54 -8.89 6.49 -5.61
CA PHE A 54 -8.80 5.06 -5.39
C PHE A 54 -10.01 4.59 -4.59
N LYS A 55 -10.72 3.59 -5.11
CA LYS A 55 -11.78 2.87 -4.41
C LYS A 55 -11.29 1.45 -4.14
N ILE A 56 -11.02 1.15 -2.87
CA ILE A 56 -10.43 -0.12 -2.46
C ILE A 56 -11.40 -0.87 -1.56
N SER A 57 -11.70 -2.12 -1.91
CA SER A 57 -12.54 -3.02 -1.13
C SER A 57 -11.74 -4.11 -0.46
N ASN A 58 -11.95 -4.34 0.83
CA ASN A 58 -11.61 -5.59 1.51
C ASN A 58 -12.95 -6.21 1.91
N GLN A 59 -13.25 -7.46 1.55
CA GLN A 59 -14.44 -8.27 1.88
C GLN A 59 -15.62 -7.57 2.60
N ALA A 60 -15.42 -6.99 3.79
CA ALA A 60 -16.43 -6.29 4.58
C ALA A 60 -16.55 -4.75 4.36
N ILE A 61 -15.49 -4.06 3.95
CA ILE A 61 -15.42 -2.58 3.88
C ILE A 61 -14.88 -2.08 2.54
N THR A 62 -15.43 -0.97 2.06
CA THR A 62 -14.88 -0.22 0.93
C THR A 62 -14.48 1.17 1.37
N ARG A 63 -13.26 1.59 1.04
CA ARG A 63 -12.74 2.93 1.34
C ARG A 63 -12.42 3.64 0.04
N ARG A 64 -12.60 4.97 0.05
CA ARG A 64 -12.28 5.85 -1.08
C ARG A 64 -11.36 6.96 -0.59
N PHE A 65 -10.29 7.22 -1.33
CA PHE A 65 -9.39 8.35 -1.10
C PHE A 65 -8.90 8.92 -2.43
N THR A 66 -8.38 10.13 -2.40
CA THR A 66 -7.87 10.82 -3.59
C THR A 66 -6.45 11.27 -3.32
N LEU A 67 -5.57 11.06 -4.31
CA LEU A 67 -4.21 11.56 -4.35
C LEU A 67 -4.14 12.68 -5.40
N SER A 68 -3.36 13.71 -5.11
CA SER A 68 -3.19 14.88 -5.99
C SER A 68 -2.34 14.61 -7.23
N ILE A 69 -1.93 13.34 -7.43
CA ILE A 69 -1.08 12.87 -8.52
C ILE A 69 -1.88 11.86 -9.33
N GLU A 70 -1.81 11.94 -10.66
CA GLU A 70 -2.53 11.07 -11.58
C GLU A 70 -2.07 9.60 -11.48
N GLN A 71 -0.77 9.37 -11.36
CA GLN A 71 -0.18 8.04 -11.28
C GLN A 71 0.82 7.99 -10.11
N PRO A 72 0.33 7.81 -8.87
CA PRO A 72 1.21 7.68 -7.72
C PRO A 72 2.10 6.44 -7.86
N THR A 73 3.25 6.47 -7.20
CA THR A 73 4.12 5.31 -7.07
C THR A 73 3.45 4.23 -6.21
N TRP A 74 3.91 2.98 -6.36
CA TRP A 74 3.49 1.88 -5.52
C TRP A 74 3.73 2.17 -4.04
N LEU A 75 4.87 2.78 -3.70
CA LEU A 75 5.19 3.14 -2.31
C LEU A 75 4.15 4.12 -1.72
N GLU A 76 3.79 5.18 -2.44
CA GLU A 76 2.80 6.15 -1.99
C GLU A 76 1.42 5.52 -1.82
N LEU A 77 1.02 4.69 -2.78
CA LEU A 77 -0.26 3.98 -2.76
C LEU A 77 -0.29 2.96 -1.60
N GLU A 78 0.76 2.17 -1.44
CA GLU A 78 0.91 1.16 -0.38
C GLU A 78 0.83 1.80 1.00
N LEU A 79 1.58 2.89 1.23
CA LEU A 79 1.53 3.61 2.50
C LEU A 79 0.13 4.15 2.80
N LYS A 80 -0.56 4.68 1.79
CA LYS A 80 -1.92 5.20 1.98
C LYS A 80 -2.94 4.09 2.26
N VAL A 81 -2.82 2.96 1.56
CA VAL A 81 -3.62 1.76 1.82
C VAL A 81 -3.39 1.26 3.25
N ARG A 82 -2.12 1.18 3.66
CA ARG A 82 -1.71 0.75 4.99
C ARG A 82 -2.31 1.61 6.09
N GLU A 83 -2.27 2.93 5.92
CA GLU A 83 -2.89 3.90 6.84
C GLU A 83 -4.41 3.68 6.95
N ILE A 84 -5.11 3.66 5.81
CA ILE A 84 -6.59 3.63 5.75
C ILE A 84 -7.17 2.32 6.29
N PHE A 85 -6.48 1.20 6.06
CA PHE A 85 -6.91 -0.13 6.50
C PHE A 85 -6.21 -0.59 7.78
N SER A 86 -5.37 0.24 8.39
CA SER A 86 -4.60 -0.06 9.62
C SER A 86 -3.79 -1.36 9.50
N ILE A 87 -3.09 -1.54 8.38
CA ILE A 87 -2.36 -2.76 8.06
C ILE A 87 -1.00 -2.77 8.80
N PRO A 88 -0.69 -3.78 9.63
CA PRO A 88 0.60 -3.86 10.33
C PRO A 88 1.80 -3.95 9.39
N SER A 89 2.91 -3.29 9.73
CA SER A 89 4.17 -3.33 8.93
C SER A 89 4.75 -4.75 8.75
N SER A 90 4.34 -5.71 9.58
CA SER A 90 4.76 -7.11 9.50
C SER A 90 4.14 -7.90 8.34
N VAL A 91 3.16 -7.32 7.62
CA VAL A 91 2.53 -7.95 6.46
C VAL A 91 2.59 -7.03 5.25
N SER A 92 2.62 -7.65 4.08
CA SER A 92 2.68 -6.95 2.80
C SER A 92 1.28 -6.89 2.17
N PRO A 93 0.72 -5.70 1.90
CA PRO A 93 -0.52 -5.60 1.15
C PRO A 93 -0.27 -5.79 -0.35
N GLY A 94 -1.28 -6.33 -1.03
CA GLY A 94 -1.41 -6.32 -2.49
C GLY A 94 -2.77 -5.75 -2.89
N LEU A 95 -2.87 -5.28 -4.13
CA LEU A 95 -4.12 -4.82 -4.71
C LEU A 95 -4.49 -5.71 -5.87
N THR A 96 -5.76 -6.07 -6.01
CA THR A 96 -6.23 -6.87 -7.14
C THR A 96 -7.28 -6.14 -7.95
N TYR A 97 -7.28 -6.40 -9.26
CA TYR A 97 -8.29 -5.91 -10.19
C TYR A 97 -8.72 -7.03 -11.14
N ILE A 98 -9.87 -6.85 -11.77
CA ILE A 98 -10.33 -7.72 -12.85
C ILE A 98 -9.93 -7.05 -14.17
N ASP A 99 -9.17 -7.74 -15.00
CA ASP A 99 -8.75 -7.25 -16.31
C ASP A 99 -9.84 -7.46 -17.38
N GLU A 100 -9.51 -7.15 -18.65
CA GLU A 100 -10.44 -7.34 -19.78
C GLU A 100 -10.75 -8.82 -20.07
N GLY A 101 -9.93 -9.75 -19.56
CA GLY A 101 -10.08 -11.19 -19.70
C GLY A 101 -10.85 -11.86 -18.56
N ASP A 102 -11.44 -11.07 -17.65
CA ASP A 102 -12.06 -11.53 -16.40
C ASP A 102 -11.07 -12.22 -15.43
N ASP A 103 -9.75 -12.02 -15.62
CA ASP A 103 -8.71 -12.58 -14.76
C ASP A 103 -8.46 -11.67 -13.56
N ASN A 104 -8.24 -12.29 -12.39
CA ASN A 104 -7.93 -11.57 -11.15
C ASN A 104 -6.42 -11.32 -11.06
N ILE A 105 -6.01 -10.12 -11.46
CA ILE A 105 -4.61 -9.73 -11.48
C ILE A 105 -4.23 -9.07 -10.17
N THR A 106 -3.08 -9.45 -9.62
CA THR A 106 -2.53 -8.90 -8.39
C THR A 106 -1.37 -7.96 -8.67
N ILE A 107 -1.38 -6.80 -8.00
CA ILE A 107 -0.35 -5.77 -7.99
C ILE A 107 0.25 -5.74 -6.59
N SER A 108 1.55 -5.94 -6.53
CA SER A 108 2.35 -5.95 -5.30
C SER A 108 3.68 -5.20 -5.45
N SER A 109 3.91 -4.58 -6.61
CA SER A 109 5.17 -3.93 -6.97
C SER A 109 4.96 -2.74 -7.90
N GLN A 110 6.00 -1.91 -8.01
CA GLN A 110 6.02 -0.74 -8.89
C GLN A 110 5.81 -1.10 -10.36
N ILE A 111 6.47 -2.16 -10.84
CA ILE A 111 6.40 -2.55 -12.26
C ILE A 111 5.00 -3.01 -12.66
N GLU A 112 4.34 -3.79 -11.80
CA GLU A 112 2.96 -4.24 -12.03
C GLU A 112 1.97 -3.05 -12.04
N LEU A 113 2.18 -2.06 -11.16
CA LEU A 113 1.34 -0.86 -11.11
C LEU A 113 1.51 0.01 -12.37
N GLU A 114 2.74 0.17 -12.85
CA GLU A 114 3.00 0.88 -14.11
C GLU A 114 2.37 0.18 -15.30
N ASP A 115 2.45 -1.15 -15.35
CA ASP A 115 1.83 -1.93 -16.40
C ASP A 115 0.30 -1.84 -16.34
N TYR A 116 -0.28 -1.80 -15.14
CA TYR A 116 -1.70 -1.49 -14.95
C TYR A 116 -2.05 -0.10 -15.52
N TYR A 117 -1.28 0.94 -15.23
CA TYR A 117 -1.55 2.29 -15.75
C TYR A 117 -1.48 2.38 -17.28
N LYS A 118 -0.61 1.59 -17.93
CA LYS A 118 -0.54 1.51 -19.40
C LYS A 118 -1.75 0.79 -20.00
N GLN A 119 -2.27 -0.21 -19.30
CA GLN A 119 -3.42 -1.02 -19.74
C GLN A 119 -4.74 -0.29 -19.56
N VAL A 120 -4.90 0.44 -18.45
CA VAL A 120 -6.12 1.20 -18.18
C VAL A 120 -6.21 2.37 -19.15
N LYS A 121 -6.83 2.13 -20.30
CA LYS A 121 -7.37 3.17 -21.17
C LYS A 121 -8.54 3.83 -20.43
N CYS A 122 -8.20 4.73 -19.52
CA CYS A 122 -9.05 5.64 -18.76
C CYS A 122 -10.56 5.34 -18.81
N HIS A 123 -11.00 4.58 -17.82
CA HIS A 123 -12.43 4.49 -17.50
C HIS A 123 -12.89 5.79 -16.82
N GLU A 124 -14.02 6.32 -17.31
CA GLU A 124 -14.73 7.50 -16.80
C GLU A 124 -13.83 8.72 -16.53
N TYR A 125 -13.36 9.36 -17.61
CA TYR A 125 -12.86 10.74 -17.54
C TYR A 125 -13.98 11.66 -17.04
N SER A 126 -14.06 11.87 -15.74
CA SER A 126 -14.76 13.01 -15.16
C SER A 126 -13.82 14.21 -15.20
N ASP A 127 -13.60 14.73 -16.41
CA ASP A 127 -12.75 15.86 -16.86
C ASP A 127 -11.34 16.04 -16.26
N ASN A 128 -11.07 15.81 -14.98
CA ASN A 128 -9.75 15.91 -14.33
C ASN A 128 -9.49 14.87 -13.22
N ASN A 129 -10.36 13.87 -13.03
CA ASN A 129 -10.22 12.87 -11.97
C ASN A 129 -10.37 11.44 -12.49
N ILE A 130 -9.34 10.63 -12.32
CA ILE A 130 -9.32 9.21 -12.68
C ILE A 130 -9.77 8.38 -11.48
N ILE A 131 -10.62 7.37 -11.69
CA ILE A 131 -11.09 6.49 -10.63
C ILE A 131 -10.55 5.07 -10.84
N TYR A 132 -9.65 4.64 -9.96
CA TYR A 132 -9.14 3.28 -9.90
C TYR A 132 -9.93 2.44 -8.89
N ARG A 133 -10.19 1.18 -9.23
CA ARG A 133 -10.96 0.25 -8.41
C ARG A 133 -10.15 -1.01 -8.16
N PHE A 134 -9.93 -1.32 -6.89
CA PHE A 134 -9.16 -2.48 -6.47
C PHE A 134 -9.83 -3.23 -5.33
N SER A 135 -9.45 -4.50 -5.17
CA SER A 135 -9.64 -5.24 -3.92
C SER A 135 -8.32 -5.37 -3.17
N LEU A 136 -8.35 -5.37 -1.84
CA LEU A 136 -7.19 -5.52 -0.99
C LEU A 136 -6.96 -7.01 -0.69
N VAL A 137 -5.72 -7.46 -0.86
CA VAL A 137 -5.21 -8.77 -0.40
C VAL A 137 -4.04 -8.55 0.56
N ILE A 138 -3.88 -9.42 1.55
CA ILE A 138 -2.77 -9.35 2.52
C ILE A 138 -1.94 -10.62 2.39
N PHE A 139 -0.64 -10.45 2.10
CA PHE A 139 0.33 -11.55 2.12
C PHE A 139 0.85 -11.72 3.55
N THR A 140 0.43 -12.80 4.19
CA THR A 140 1.02 -13.22 5.46
C THR A 140 2.34 -13.95 5.17
N PRO A 141 3.45 -13.60 5.84
CA PRO A 141 4.66 -14.40 5.78
C PRO A 141 4.30 -15.85 6.13
N LEU A 142 4.78 -16.80 5.33
CA LEU A 142 4.75 -18.20 5.74
C LEU A 142 5.53 -18.28 7.06
N ARG A 143 4.88 -18.72 8.13
CA ARG A 143 5.61 -19.12 9.32
C ARG A 143 6.44 -20.32 8.90
N ASP A 144 7.75 -20.14 8.84
CA ASP A 144 8.67 -21.27 8.75
C ASP A 144 8.42 -22.10 10.02
N TYR A 145 7.81 -23.27 9.85
CA TYR A 145 7.66 -24.27 10.91
C TYR A 145 9.02 -24.93 11.18
N ALA A 146 10.02 -24.11 11.51
CA ALA A 146 11.30 -24.59 12.00
C ALA A 146 11.24 -24.67 13.53
N ASP A 147 11.44 -25.89 14.03
CA ASP A 147 11.78 -26.25 15.42
C ASP A 147 10.74 -25.98 16.52
N ASP A 148 9.80 -26.92 16.66
CA ASP A 148 9.44 -27.45 17.99
C ASP A 148 10.07 -28.86 18.16
N GLU A 149 11.34 -29.06 17.77
CA GLU A 149 12.16 -30.18 18.27
C GLU A 149 12.82 -29.80 19.60
N ASN A 150 12.01 -29.40 20.58
CA ASN A 150 12.40 -29.38 21.98
C ASN A 150 11.45 -30.26 22.79
N ASP A 151 11.28 -31.50 22.32
CA ASP A 151 10.75 -32.60 23.13
C ASP A 151 11.81 -32.96 24.17
N ASN A 152 11.69 -32.28 25.31
CA ASN A 152 12.45 -32.55 26.51
C ASN A 152 12.02 -33.91 27.08
N GLY A 153 12.59 -34.97 26.50
CA GLY A 153 12.76 -36.33 27.05
C GLY A 153 11.81 -36.77 28.15
N ASN A 154 10.52 -36.98 27.83
CA ASN A 154 9.63 -37.76 28.69
C ASN A 154 8.79 -38.75 27.86
N ASN A 155 9.35 -39.95 27.72
CA ASN A 155 8.73 -41.26 27.49
C ASN A 155 7.44 -41.33 26.65
N PRO A 156 7.42 -42.13 25.55
CA PRO A 156 6.16 -42.54 24.96
C PRO A 156 5.34 -43.38 25.96
N PRO A 157 4.02 -43.17 26.08
CA PRO A 157 3.17 -44.13 26.77
C PRO A 157 3.21 -45.44 25.98
N GLY A 158 3.55 -46.53 26.69
CA GLY A 158 3.65 -47.86 26.14
C GLY A 158 2.37 -48.25 25.38
N TYR A 159 2.58 -48.73 24.17
CA TYR A 159 1.63 -49.56 23.43
C TYR A 159 1.39 -50.83 24.24
N GLU A 160 0.32 -50.87 25.03
CA GLU A 160 -0.24 -52.13 25.52
C GLU A 160 -0.84 -52.86 24.31
N GLU A 161 -0.10 -53.86 23.85
CA GLU A 161 -0.52 -54.87 22.89
C GLU A 161 -1.66 -55.70 23.53
N HIS A 162 -2.90 -55.33 23.26
CA HIS A 162 -4.04 -56.20 23.56
C HIS A 162 -4.10 -57.32 22.51
N GLU A 163 -3.55 -58.48 22.86
CA GLU A 163 -3.82 -59.74 22.19
C GLU A 163 -5.32 -60.10 22.32
N GLU A 164 -6.15 -59.69 21.35
CA GLU A 164 -7.47 -60.29 21.17
C GLU A 164 -7.35 -61.61 20.42
N HIS A 165 -7.18 -62.69 21.19
CA HIS A 165 -7.48 -64.05 20.76
C HIS A 165 -8.97 -64.18 20.39
N ASN A 166 -9.29 -64.11 19.10
CA ASN A 166 -10.58 -64.60 18.58
C ASN A 166 -10.37 -65.82 17.69
N VAL A 167 -10.40 -66.99 18.32
CA VAL A 167 -10.60 -68.28 17.66
C VAL A 167 -12.08 -68.39 17.31
N ARG A 168 -12.45 -68.25 16.04
CA ARG A 168 -13.75 -68.74 15.55
C ARG A 168 -13.60 -69.55 14.27
N VAL A 169 -13.72 -70.85 14.53
CA VAL A 169 -13.93 -72.01 13.67
C VAL A 169 -14.99 -71.76 12.60
N CYS A 170 -14.69 -72.13 11.36
CA CYS A 170 -15.65 -72.23 10.26
C CYS A 170 -16.63 -73.39 10.50
N PRO A 171 -17.90 -73.25 10.09
CA PRO A 171 -18.64 -74.38 9.59
C PRO A 171 -18.99 -74.18 8.12
N THR A 172 -18.48 -75.11 7.32
CA THR A 172 -18.94 -75.46 5.98
C THR A 172 -20.37 -75.98 6.06
N GLN A 173 -21.26 -75.49 5.19
CA GLN A 173 -22.35 -76.27 4.62
C GLN A 173 -22.74 -75.72 3.26
#